data_AF-A0A7K6Y9J8-F1
#
_entry.id   AF-A0A7K6Y9J8-F1
#
_cell.length_a   1.000
_cell.length_b   1.000
_cell.length_c   1.000
_cell.angle_alpha   90.00
_cell.angle_beta   90.00
_cell.angle_gamma   90.00
#
_symmetry.space_group_name_H-M   'P 1'
#
loop_
_entity.id
_entity.type
_entity.pdbx_description
1 polymer ?
#
loop_
_entity_poly.entity_id
_entity_poly.type
_entity_poly.pdbx_seq_one_letter_code
_entity_poly.pdbx_strand_id
1 'polypeptide(L)'
;MGNQLDRITHLNYSELPTGDPSGIEKDELRVGVAYFFSDEEEDLDERGQPDKYSVKGSGSPGQETPTHHLHHQLVLNETQFSAFRGQECIFSKVSSGPQAGDLSVYSVSALPALCKPGDLLELLYLGPSEHPPPHWAVYVGSGQIIHLHQGQIRQDSLYEAAAGNVGRVVNSWYRFRPLVAELVVQNACGHLGLKSDEICWTNSESFAAWCRFGKREFKAGGELQAAAGTQHQQQYYLKIHLAENKVHTVRFHSLEDLIREKRRIDASGKLRVIKDLAIVDGKE
;
A
#
# COMPACT_ATOMS: atom_id res chain seq x y z
N MET A 1 -31.89 69.16 15.55
CA MET A 1 -32.61 67.97 15.03
C MET A 1 -31.94 67.55 13.74
N GLY A 2 -31.42 66.32 13.67
CA GLY A 2 -30.81 65.75 12.47
C GLY A 2 -29.46 65.09 12.72
N ASN A 3 -29.43 63.95 13.40
CA ASN A 3 -28.29 63.04 13.29
C ASN A 3 -28.63 62.02 12.20
N GLN A 4 -27.87 62.10 11.12
CA GLN A 4 -27.92 61.18 9.99
C GLN A 4 -27.12 59.93 10.37
N LEU A 5 -27.84 58.87 10.77
CA LEU A 5 -27.27 57.54 10.95
C LEU A 5 -27.49 56.78 9.65
N ASP A 6 -26.43 56.66 8.86
CA ASP A 6 -26.38 55.78 7.71
C ASP A 6 -26.55 54.32 8.16
N ARG A 7 -27.60 53.70 7.62
CA ARG A 7 -27.77 52.27 7.31
C ARG A 7 -26.92 51.28 8.13
N ILE A 8 -27.52 50.77 9.20
CA ILE A 8 -27.16 49.45 9.73
C ILE A 8 -27.61 48.42 8.69
N THR A 9 -26.70 48.02 7.81
CA THR A 9 -26.87 46.85 6.95
C THR A 9 -26.98 45.62 7.83
N HIS A 10 -28.08 44.89 7.69
CA HIS A 10 -28.30 43.59 8.30
C HIS A 10 -27.08 42.68 8.09
N LEU A 11 -26.32 42.41 9.15
CA LEU A 11 -25.32 41.35 9.10
C LEU A 11 -26.05 40.00 9.02
N ASN A 12 -25.76 39.27 7.95
CA ASN A 12 -26.16 37.89 7.77
C ASN A 12 -25.31 37.01 8.69
N TYR A 13 -25.92 36.03 9.35
CA TYR A 13 -25.26 35.09 10.27
C TYR A 13 -24.17 34.22 9.60
N SER A 14 -23.99 34.34 8.29
CA SER A 14 -23.00 33.64 7.47
C SER A 14 -21.56 34.15 7.66
N GLU A 15 -21.33 35.27 8.34
CA GLU A 15 -20.01 35.90 8.50
C GLU A 15 -19.45 35.83 9.93
N LEU A 16 -20.04 35.01 10.81
CA LEU A 16 -19.39 34.67 12.06
C LEU A 16 -18.31 33.60 11.81
N PRO A 17 -17.05 33.82 12.24
CA PRO A 17 -16.02 32.79 12.18
C PRO A 17 -16.49 31.60 13.00
N THR A 18 -16.88 30.52 12.33
CA THR A 18 -17.07 29.23 12.97
C THR A 18 -15.67 28.72 13.32
N GLY A 19 -15.38 28.65 14.63
CA GLY A 19 -14.13 28.13 15.14
C GLY A 19 -13.88 26.73 14.57
N ASP A 20 -12.60 26.46 14.31
CA ASP A 20 -12.10 25.20 13.74
C ASP A 20 -12.58 23.98 14.56
N PRO A 21 -13.28 23.00 13.97
CA PRO A 21 -13.69 21.77 14.65
C PRO A 21 -12.50 20.85 15.02
N SER A 22 -11.27 21.24 14.69
CA SER A 22 -10.05 20.49 14.98
C SER A 22 -9.62 20.52 16.46
N GLY A 23 -10.23 21.33 17.32
CA GLY A 23 -9.94 21.34 18.76
C GLY A 23 -8.49 21.71 19.13
N ILE A 24 -7.77 22.38 18.23
CA ILE A 24 -6.37 22.80 18.46
C ILE A 24 -6.40 24.21 19.04
N GLU A 25 -6.83 24.30 20.30
CA GLU A 25 -6.58 25.49 21.09
C GLU A 25 -5.07 25.61 21.33
N LYS A 26 -4.56 26.83 21.13
CA LYS A 26 -3.17 27.18 21.42
C LYS A 26 -2.85 26.82 22.87
N ASP A 27 -1.68 26.22 23.02
CA ASP A 27 -1.09 25.72 24.24
C ASP A 27 -0.74 26.87 25.19
N GLU A 28 -1.73 27.40 25.91
CA GLU A 28 -1.51 28.30 27.04
C GLU A 28 -2.41 27.88 28.21
N LEU A 29 -1.77 27.20 29.17
CA LEU A 29 -2.20 26.98 30.56
C LEU A 29 -3.41 26.07 30.79
N ARG A 30 -3.25 24.76 30.54
CA ARG A 30 -4.16 23.74 31.08
C ARG A 30 -3.67 23.27 32.46
N VAL A 31 -4.36 23.71 33.51
CA VAL A 31 -4.20 23.20 34.88
C VAL A 31 -4.79 21.79 34.94
N GLY A 32 -3.95 20.77 35.08
CA GLY A 32 -4.38 19.38 35.20
C GLY A 32 -4.84 19.04 36.62
N VAL A 33 -6.06 18.53 36.75
CA VAL A 33 -6.57 17.91 37.99
C VAL A 33 -6.52 16.39 37.79
N ALA A 34 -5.66 15.71 38.56
CA ALA A 34 -5.60 14.25 38.60
C ALA A 34 -6.49 13.72 39.72
N TYR A 35 -7.36 12.76 39.39
CA TYR A 35 -8.09 11.96 40.38
C TYR A 35 -7.28 10.69 40.66
N PHE A 36 -6.91 10.51 41.92
CA PHE A 36 -6.23 9.31 42.43
C PHE A 36 -7.30 8.26 42.74
N PHE A 37 -7.22 7.09 42.11
CA PHE A 37 -7.93 5.90 42.60
C PHE A 37 -7.02 5.20 43.60
N SER A 38 -7.50 5.10 44.84
CA SER A 38 -6.82 4.36 45.91
C SER A 38 -7.12 2.87 45.77
N ASP A 39 -6.09 2.11 46.07
CA ASP A 39 -5.98 0.66 46.16
C ASP A 39 -7.02 0.08 47.14
N GLU A 40 -7.69 -1.00 46.75
CA GLU A 40 -8.31 -1.93 47.69
C GLU A 40 -7.85 -3.35 47.32
N GLU A 41 -6.86 -3.80 48.09
CA GLU A 41 -6.36 -5.17 48.19
C GLU A 41 -7.48 -6.14 48.57
N GLU A 42 -7.47 -7.34 48.00
CA GLU A 42 -7.87 -8.52 48.76
C GLU A 42 -7.02 -9.73 48.31
N ASP A 43 -6.00 -10.00 49.12
CA ASP A 43 -5.21 -11.23 49.15
C ASP A 43 -6.06 -12.43 49.58
N LEU A 44 -5.87 -13.58 48.94
CA LEU A 44 -5.88 -14.88 49.63
C LEU A 44 -4.92 -15.87 48.96
N ASP A 45 -3.78 -16.06 49.64
CA ASP A 45 -2.78 -17.12 49.47
C ASP A 45 -3.29 -18.51 49.88
N GLU A 46 -2.64 -19.56 49.32
CA GLU A 46 -2.28 -20.89 49.87
C GLU A 46 -2.50 -22.00 48.84
N ARG A 47 -1.63 -22.99 48.57
CA ARG A 47 -0.43 -23.53 49.23
C ARG A 47 0.08 -24.60 48.23
N GLY A 48 1.30 -24.53 47.70
CA GLY A 48 2.45 -25.29 48.22
C GLY A 48 2.80 -26.52 47.36
N GLN A 49 3.86 -26.41 46.54
CA GLN A 49 4.74 -27.52 46.12
C GLN A 49 5.58 -28.00 47.34
N PRO A 50 6.21 -29.21 47.39
CA PRO A 50 7.02 -29.90 46.37
C PRO A 50 6.78 -31.45 46.32
N ASP A 51 7.32 -32.30 45.44
CA ASP A 51 8.74 -32.68 45.26
C ASP A 51 8.93 -33.63 44.04
N LYS A 52 10.17 -33.65 43.54
CA LYS A 52 10.75 -34.56 42.54
C LYS A 52 10.72 -36.03 43.01
N TYR A 53 10.57 -37.00 42.11
CA TYR A 53 11.55 -38.09 41.85
C TYR A 53 11.13 -38.97 40.67
N SER A 54 12.14 -39.42 39.92
CA SER A 54 12.11 -40.09 38.61
C SER A 54 11.45 -41.48 38.59
N VAL A 55 10.83 -41.83 37.45
CA VAL A 55 10.82 -43.22 36.94
C VAL A 55 11.18 -43.21 35.45
N LYS A 56 12.21 -44.00 35.11
CA LYS A 56 12.70 -44.28 33.75
C LYS A 56 11.91 -45.41 33.10
N GLY A 57 11.82 -45.36 31.77
CA GLY A 57 11.43 -46.46 30.87
C GLY A 57 10.40 -45.95 29.84
N SER A 58 10.52 -46.11 28.53
CA SER A 58 11.44 -46.87 27.67
C SER A 58 11.34 -46.26 26.27
N GLY A 59 12.43 -46.29 25.50
CA GLY A 59 12.47 -45.74 24.15
C GLY A 59 12.01 -46.72 23.07
N SER A 60 11.34 -46.20 22.04
CA SER A 60 11.66 -46.44 20.62
C SER A 60 10.70 -45.66 19.70
N PRO A 61 11.11 -45.36 18.44
CA PRO A 61 10.80 -44.11 17.76
C PRO A 61 9.57 -44.22 16.85
N GLY A 62 8.52 -43.46 17.15
CA GLY A 62 7.42 -43.21 16.24
C GLY A 62 7.73 -41.98 15.39
N GLN A 63 7.73 -42.15 14.07
CA GLN A 63 7.91 -41.08 13.09
C GLN A 63 6.92 -39.94 13.35
N GLU A 64 7.41 -38.87 13.96
CA GLU A 64 6.74 -37.57 13.91
C GLU A 64 6.93 -37.04 12.49
N THR A 65 5.96 -37.32 11.63
CA THR A 65 5.74 -36.52 10.44
C THR A 65 5.56 -35.08 10.90
N PRO A 66 6.42 -34.14 10.50
CA PRO A 66 6.12 -32.74 10.75
C PRO A 66 4.98 -32.38 9.82
N THR A 67 3.75 -32.36 10.34
CA THR A 67 2.70 -31.50 9.77
C THR A 67 3.08 -30.04 10.07
N HIS A 68 4.20 -29.62 9.50
CA HIS A 68 4.48 -28.22 9.29
C HIS A 68 3.51 -27.76 8.20
N HIS A 69 2.44 -27.09 8.60
CA HIS A 69 1.71 -26.16 7.73
C HIS A 69 2.64 -25.00 7.37
N LEU A 70 3.71 -25.28 6.62
CA LEU A 70 4.54 -24.29 5.97
C LEU A 70 3.68 -23.66 4.90
N HIS A 71 3.09 -22.50 5.19
CA HIS A 71 2.73 -21.55 4.15
C HIS A 71 3.94 -21.46 3.21
N HIS A 72 3.80 -21.97 1.99
CA HIS A 72 4.89 -22.03 1.01
C HIS A 72 5.29 -20.60 0.63
N GLN A 73 6.20 -20.04 1.42
CA GLN A 73 6.81 -18.76 1.19
C GLN A 73 7.85 -18.93 0.08
N LEU A 74 7.64 -18.27 -1.06
CA LEU A 74 8.57 -18.29 -2.19
C LEU A 74 9.24 -16.92 -2.32
N VAL A 75 10.50 -16.92 -2.76
CA VAL A 75 11.22 -15.70 -3.13
C VAL A 75 11.45 -15.73 -4.64
N LEU A 76 10.87 -14.75 -5.35
CA LEU A 76 10.97 -14.66 -6.80
C LEU A 76 12.18 -13.80 -7.21
N ASN A 77 12.87 -14.19 -8.28
CA ASN A 77 13.97 -13.41 -8.85
C ASN A 77 13.42 -12.30 -9.77
N GLU A 78 12.81 -11.29 -9.15
CA GLU A 78 12.14 -10.18 -9.84
C GLU A 78 13.09 -8.99 -10.08
N THR A 79 12.67 -8.11 -10.98
CA THR A 79 13.28 -6.79 -11.15
C THR A 79 12.94 -5.92 -9.94
N GLN A 80 13.94 -5.21 -9.43
CA GLN A 80 13.81 -4.37 -8.25
C GLN A 80 13.77 -2.89 -8.66
N PHE A 81 12.95 -2.10 -7.97
CA PHE A 81 12.71 -0.71 -8.31
C PHE A 81 12.71 0.19 -7.10
N SER A 82 13.12 1.44 -7.33
CA SER A 82 12.79 2.55 -6.45
C SER A 82 12.32 3.73 -7.29
N ALA A 83 11.22 4.37 -6.91
CA ALA A 83 10.75 5.58 -7.58
C ALA A 83 10.89 6.79 -6.67
N PHE A 84 11.22 7.94 -7.28
CA PHE A 84 11.42 9.20 -6.59
C PHE A 84 10.62 10.31 -7.24
N ARG A 85 10.18 11.27 -6.42
CA ARG A 85 9.65 12.57 -6.83
C ARG A 85 10.62 13.64 -6.33
N GLY A 86 11.41 14.22 -7.23
CA GLY A 86 12.60 14.98 -6.81
C GLY A 86 13.55 14.10 -5.99
N GLN A 87 13.80 14.47 -4.72
CA GLN A 87 14.63 13.69 -3.79
C GLN A 87 13.82 12.73 -2.91
N GLU A 88 12.50 12.83 -2.89
CA GLU A 88 11.61 12.01 -2.06
C GLU A 88 11.44 10.63 -2.69
N CYS A 89 11.78 9.56 -1.97
CA CYS A 89 11.43 8.20 -2.40
C CYS A 89 9.93 8.00 -2.19
N ILE A 90 9.20 7.69 -3.27
CA ILE A 90 7.74 7.49 -3.25
C ILE A 90 7.35 6.02 -3.40
N PHE A 91 8.26 5.18 -3.93
CA PHE A 91 8.03 3.75 -4.12
C PHE A 91 9.33 2.95 -3.88
N SER A 92 9.23 1.81 -3.22
CA SER A 92 10.35 0.88 -3.01
C SER A 92 9.90 -0.58 -3.12
N LYS A 93 10.46 -1.30 -4.10
CA LYS A 93 10.40 -2.76 -4.27
C LYS A 93 11.84 -3.26 -4.38
N VAL A 94 12.51 -3.43 -3.24
CA VAL A 94 13.90 -3.91 -3.15
C VAL A 94 14.01 -5.00 -2.10
N SER A 95 14.87 -6.00 -2.34
CA SER A 95 15.04 -7.16 -1.46
C SER A 95 16.05 -6.95 -0.34
N SER A 96 16.87 -5.90 -0.44
CA SER A 96 17.99 -5.65 0.48
C SER A 96 18.24 -4.15 0.66
N GLY A 97 18.72 -3.78 1.85
CA GLY A 97 19.05 -2.41 2.23
C GLY A 97 18.05 -1.77 3.20
N PRO A 98 18.27 -0.50 3.60
CA PRO A 98 17.46 0.18 4.62
C PRO A 98 15.99 0.35 4.23
N GLN A 99 15.69 0.17 2.95
CA GLN A 99 14.40 0.38 2.31
C GLN A 99 13.78 -0.92 1.80
N ALA A 100 14.32 -2.07 2.23
CA ALA A 100 13.87 -3.39 1.83
C ALA A 100 12.48 -3.69 2.36
N GLY A 101 11.59 -4.08 1.43
CA GLY A 101 10.31 -4.66 1.76
C GLY A 101 10.42 -6.18 1.76
N ASP A 102 9.51 -6.86 2.46
CA ASP A 102 9.32 -8.28 2.26
C ASP A 102 8.82 -8.52 0.83
N LEU A 103 9.62 -9.22 0.03
CA LEU A 103 9.27 -9.62 -1.34
C LEU A 103 8.71 -11.04 -1.38
N SER A 104 8.52 -11.68 -0.22
CA SER A 104 7.97 -13.01 -0.16
C SER A 104 6.56 -13.07 -0.72
N VAL A 105 6.28 -14.18 -1.41
CA VAL A 105 4.97 -14.46 -1.98
C VAL A 105 4.39 -15.68 -1.31
N TYR A 106 3.07 -15.68 -1.19
CA TYR A 106 2.29 -16.71 -0.51
C TYR A 106 1.32 -17.33 -1.50
N SER A 107 0.95 -18.60 -1.28
CA SER A 107 -0.15 -19.20 -2.01
C SER A 107 -1.41 -18.34 -1.81
N VAL A 108 -2.25 -18.26 -2.85
CA VAL A 108 -3.51 -17.51 -2.76
C VAL A 108 -4.41 -18.01 -1.63
N SER A 109 -4.34 -19.30 -1.29
CA SER A 109 -5.04 -19.89 -0.15
C SER A 109 -4.58 -19.37 1.22
N ALA A 110 -3.33 -18.93 1.34
CA ALA A 110 -2.77 -18.40 2.59
C ALA A 110 -3.04 -16.90 2.76
N LEU A 111 -3.26 -16.17 1.67
CA LEU A 111 -3.42 -14.70 1.69
C LEU A 111 -4.55 -14.22 2.60
N PRO A 112 -5.77 -14.80 2.61
CA PRO A 112 -6.86 -14.29 3.46
C PRO A 112 -6.51 -14.21 4.95
N ALA A 113 -5.65 -15.12 5.45
CA ALA A 113 -5.21 -15.12 6.85
C ALA A 113 -4.17 -14.02 7.16
N LEU A 114 -3.51 -13.48 6.13
CA LEU A 114 -2.50 -12.42 6.24
C LEU A 114 -3.07 -11.02 6.00
N CYS A 115 -4.29 -10.92 5.44
CA CYS A 115 -4.87 -9.68 4.98
C CYS A 115 -5.92 -9.13 5.93
N LYS A 116 -6.01 -7.80 5.97
CA LYS A 116 -7.11 -7.04 6.58
C LYS A 116 -7.82 -6.23 5.49
N PRO A 117 -9.14 -5.99 5.62
CA PRO A 117 -9.84 -5.09 4.69
C PRO A 117 -9.10 -3.75 4.54
N GLY A 118 -8.90 -3.31 3.30
CA GLY A 118 -8.10 -2.13 2.94
C GLY A 118 -6.64 -2.40 2.61
N ASP A 119 -6.16 -3.64 2.75
CA ASP A 119 -4.83 -4.03 2.29
C ASP A 119 -4.73 -4.07 0.76
N LEU A 120 -3.57 -3.69 0.25
CA LEU A 120 -3.25 -3.85 -1.17
C LEU A 120 -2.58 -5.18 -1.42
N LEU A 121 -3.04 -5.86 -2.47
CA LEU A 121 -2.48 -7.09 -2.95
C LEU A 121 -1.82 -6.88 -4.29
N GLU A 122 -0.68 -7.54 -4.48
CA GLU A 122 -0.14 -7.83 -5.80
C GLU A 122 -0.27 -9.33 -6.05
N LEU A 123 -1.00 -9.68 -7.10
CA LEU A 123 -1.22 -11.03 -7.59
C LEU A 123 -0.26 -11.29 -8.75
N LEU A 124 0.46 -12.40 -8.66
CA LEU A 124 1.55 -12.75 -9.56
C LEU A 124 1.22 -14.06 -10.23
N TYR A 125 1.37 -14.13 -11.55
CA TYR A 125 1.11 -15.33 -12.33
C TYR A 125 2.42 -16.10 -12.54
N LEU A 126 2.50 -17.33 -12.01
CA LEU A 126 3.70 -18.17 -12.12
C LEU A 126 3.52 -19.15 -13.28
N GLY A 127 4.16 -18.87 -14.42
CA GLY A 127 4.21 -19.80 -15.54
C GLY A 127 5.09 -19.35 -16.70
N PRO A 128 5.25 -20.20 -17.73
CA PRO A 128 6.17 -19.96 -18.83
C PRO A 128 5.66 -18.88 -19.79
N SER A 129 6.16 -17.65 -19.55
CA SER A 129 6.40 -16.58 -20.52
C SER A 129 5.29 -16.22 -21.51
N GLU A 130 4.08 -15.87 -21.05
CA GLU A 130 3.17 -14.87 -21.67
C GLU A 130 2.08 -14.49 -20.64
N HIS A 131 2.49 -14.21 -19.39
CA HIS A 131 1.53 -13.89 -18.35
C HIS A 131 1.28 -12.38 -18.26
N PRO A 132 0.04 -12.00 -17.88
CA PRO A 132 -0.27 -10.59 -17.67
C PRO A 132 0.67 -9.99 -16.61
N PRO A 133 0.96 -8.68 -16.70
CA PRO A 133 1.77 -7.99 -15.70
C PRO A 133 1.18 -8.21 -14.29
N PRO A 134 1.99 -8.08 -13.23
CA PRO A 134 1.51 -8.15 -11.85
C PRO A 134 0.24 -7.34 -11.64
N HIS A 135 -0.77 -7.98 -11.07
CA HIS A 135 -2.11 -7.45 -10.98
C HIS A 135 -2.40 -6.95 -9.57
N TRP A 136 -2.87 -5.71 -9.44
CA TRP A 136 -3.09 -5.10 -8.13
C TRP A 136 -4.58 -5.08 -7.76
N ALA A 137 -4.87 -5.21 -6.47
CA ALA A 137 -6.22 -5.21 -5.96
C ALA A 137 -6.29 -4.66 -4.52
N VAL A 138 -7.48 -4.25 -4.10
CA VAL A 138 -7.82 -3.93 -2.72
C VAL A 138 -8.53 -5.14 -2.11
N TYR A 139 -8.02 -5.69 -1.01
CA TYR A 139 -8.72 -6.72 -0.26
C TYR A 139 -9.86 -6.10 0.56
N VAL A 140 -11.07 -6.65 0.44
CA VAL A 140 -12.26 -6.11 1.13
C VAL A 140 -12.82 -7.06 2.19
N GLY A 141 -12.14 -8.17 2.45
CA GLY A 141 -12.53 -9.17 3.47
C GLY A 141 -13.14 -10.43 2.86
N SER A 142 -13.21 -11.49 3.65
CA SER A 142 -13.87 -12.77 3.29
C SER A 142 -13.40 -13.39 1.97
N GLY A 143 -12.11 -13.24 1.63
CA GLY A 143 -11.58 -13.75 0.36
C GLY A 143 -12.01 -12.95 -0.88
N GLN A 144 -12.58 -11.77 -0.71
CA GLN A 144 -13.04 -10.90 -1.80
C GLN A 144 -12.04 -9.76 -2.05
N ILE A 145 -11.92 -9.37 -3.32
CA ILE A 145 -11.10 -8.25 -3.75
C ILE A 145 -11.89 -7.31 -4.65
N ILE A 146 -11.48 -6.04 -4.69
CA ILE A 146 -11.92 -5.07 -5.69
C ILE A 146 -10.71 -4.64 -6.51
N HIS A 147 -10.85 -4.66 -7.84
CA HIS A 147 -9.77 -4.37 -8.76
C HIS A 147 -10.28 -3.74 -10.07
N LEU A 148 -9.39 -3.03 -10.77
CA LEU A 148 -9.60 -2.64 -12.15
C LEU A 148 -9.09 -3.76 -13.07
N HIS A 149 -10.00 -4.47 -13.73
CA HIS A 149 -9.67 -5.60 -14.60
C HIS A 149 -10.47 -5.51 -15.90
N GLN A 150 -9.77 -5.67 -17.04
CA GLN A 150 -10.36 -5.60 -18.38
C GLN A 150 -11.24 -4.35 -18.63
N GLY A 151 -10.81 -3.20 -18.10
CA GLY A 151 -11.53 -1.93 -18.28
C GLY A 151 -12.77 -1.79 -17.42
N GLN A 152 -12.94 -2.61 -16.39
CA GLN A 152 -14.05 -2.50 -15.44
C GLN A 152 -13.54 -2.58 -14.00
N ILE A 153 -14.15 -1.81 -13.10
CA ILE A 153 -13.93 -1.96 -11.65
C ILE A 153 -14.93 -3.00 -11.14
N ARG A 154 -14.41 -4.11 -10.65
CA ARG A 154 -15.20 -5.30 -10.27
C ARG A 154 -14.85 -5.78 -8.88
N GLN A 155 -15.79 -6.48 -8.27
CA GLN A 155 -15.54 -7.29 -7.09
C GLN A 155 -15.55 -8.76 -7.52
N ASP A 156 -14.42 -9.42 -7.35
CA ASP A 156 -14.26 -10.83 -7.72
C ASP A 156 -13.67 -11.61 -6.52
N SER A 157 -13.80 -12.93 -6.57
CA SER A 157 -13.17 -13.83 -5.61
C SER A 157 -11.64 -13.79 -5.77
N LEU A 158 -10.91 -13.66 -4.66
CA LEU A 158 -9.44 -13.70 -4.67
C LEU A 158 -8.92 -14.99 -5.33
N TYR A 159 -9.62 -16.12 -5.10
CA TYR A 159 -9.24 -17.43 -5.63
C TYR A 159 -9.39 -17.52 -7.14
N GLU A 160 -10.46 -16.92 -7.68
CA GLU A 160 -10.75 -16.89 -9.11
C GLU A 160 -9.84 -15.88 -9.82
N ALA A 161 -9.72 -14.67 -9.27
CA ALA A 161 -8.96 -13.58 -9.86
C ALA A 161 -7.44 -13.86 -9.88
N ALA A 162 -6.94 -14.65 -8.93
CA ALA A 162 -5.55 -15.07 -8.94
C ALA A 162 -5.31 -16.37 -9.73
N ALA A 163 -6.37 -17.04 -10.20
CA ALA A 163 -6.31 -18.27 -11.00
C ALA A 163 -5.34 -19.34 -10.45
N GLY A 164 -5.35 -19.55 -9.13
CA GLY A 164 -4.49 -20.54 -8.46
C GLY A 164 -3.00 -20.15 -8.31
N ASN A 165 -2.63 -18.90 -8.57
CA ASN A 165 -1.26 -18.44 -8.45
C ASN A 165 -0.88 -17.99 -7.03
N VAL A 166 0.11 -17.10 -6.92
CA VAL A 166 0.63 -16.56 -5.65
C VAL A 166 0.35 -15.06 -5.58
N GLY A 167 0.46 -14.49 -4.39
CA GLY A 167 0.42 -13.04 -4.23
C GLY A 167 1.09 -12.61 -2.93
N ARG A 168 1.04 -11.31 -2.68
CA ARG A 168 1.61 -10.69 -1.48
C ARG A 168 0.91 -9.39 -1.13
N VAL A 169 1.02 -9.01 0.14
CA VAL A 169 0.55 -7.71 0.65
C VAL A 169 1.61 -6.65 0.32
N VAL A 170 1.22 -5.59 -0.38
CA VAL A 170 2.13 -4.54 -0.90
C VAL A 170 1.88 -3.15 -0.29
N ASN A 171 1.30 -3.13 0.90
CA ASN A 171 0.90 -1.92 1.64
C ASN A 171 1.99 -0.86 1.80
N SER A 172 3.25 -1.28 1.93
CA SER A 172 4.38 -0.43 2.28
C SER A 172 5.24 -0.01 1.09
N TRP A 173 4.92 -0.48 -0.12
CA TRP A 173 5.73 -0.19 -1.29
C TRP A 173 5.67 1.27 -1.67
N TYR A 174 4.47 1.86 -1.68
CA TYR A 174 4.30 3.30 -1.78
C TYR A 174 4.47 3.97 -0.41
N ARG A 175 5.14 5.12 -0.40
CA ARG A 175 5.54 5.83 0.83
C ARG A 175 4.65 7.01 1.18
N PHE A 176 3.45 7.05 0.59
CA PHE A 176 2.45 8.04 0.95
C PHE A 176 1.77 7.67 2.26
N ARG A 177 1.28 8.68 2.99
CA ARG A 177 0.45 8.44 4.17
C ARG A 177 -0.83 7.69 3.74
N PRO A 178 -1.09 6.48 4.27
CA PRO A 178 -2.31 5.74 3.92
C PRO A 178 -3.54 6.36 4.57
N LEU A 179 -4.68 6.20 3.90
CA LEU A 179 -6.00 6.42 4.48
C LEU A 179 -6.33 5.31 5.48
N VAL A 180 -7.30 5.57 6.36
CA VAL A 180 -7.84 4.53 7.26
C VAL A 180 -8.51 3.42 6.46
N ALA A 181 -8.44 2.19 6.95
CA ALA A 181 -8.87 0.98 6.21
C ALA A 181 -10.32 1.09 5.69
N GLU A 182 -11.23 1.62 6.51
CA GLU A 182 -12.62 1.86 6.15
C GLU A 182 -12.76 2.76 4.91
N LEU A 183 -11.99 3.85 4.84
CA LEU A 183 -12.01 4.75 3.70
C LEU A 183 -11.38 4.13 2.45
N VAL A 184 -10.38 3.26 2.61
CA VAL A 184 -9.82 2.49 1.48
C VAL A 184 -10.87 1.58 0.87
N VAL A 185 -11.60 0.84 1.71
CA VAL A 185 -12.69 -0.04 1.27
C VAL A 185 -13.83 0.78 0.66
N GLN A 186 -14.22 1.90 1.29
CA GLN A 186 -15.25 2.80 0.75
C GLN A 186 -14.87 3.35 -0.62
N ASN A 187 -13.61 3.77 -0.80
CA ASN A 187 -13.11 4.23 -2.09
C ASN A 187 -13.20 3.14 -3.16
N ALA A 188 -12.85 1.90 -2.83
CA ALA A 188 -12.93 0.77 -3.76
C ALA A 188 -14.40 0.43 -4.11
N CYS A 189 -15.26 0.29 -3.10
CA CYS A 189 -16.67 -0.04 -3.26
C CYS A 189 -17.44 1.03 -4.06
N GLY A 190 -17.16 2.31 -3.82
CA GLY A 190 -17.85 3.43 -4.45
C GLY A 190 -17.65 3.53 -5.97
N HIS A 191 -16.72 2.76 -6.55
CA HIS A 191 -16.44 2.76 -7.98
C HIS A 191 -16.80 1.43 -8.67
N LEU A 192 -17.44 0.50 -7.96
CA LEU A 192 -17.87 -0.77 -8.54
C LEU A 192 -18.80 -0.56 -9.74
N GLY A 193 -18.55 -1.32 -10.80
CA GLY A 193 -19.37 -1.32 -12.00
C GLY A 193 -18.95 -0.34 -13.09
N LEU A 194 -18.16 0.70 -12.74
CA LEU A 194 -17.64 1.66 -13.72
C LEU A 194 -16.84 0.96 -14.83
N LYS A 195 -16.98 1.45 -16.06
CA LYS A 195 -16.33 0.91 -17.27
C LYS A 195 -15.35 1.91 -17.88
N SER A 196 -14.60 1.47 -18.91
CA SER A 196 -13.45 2.18 -19.50
C SER A 196 -13.67 3.66 -19.79
N ASP A 197 -14.87 4.06 -20.20
CA ASP A 197 -15.27 5.43 -20.50
C ASP A 197 -15.52 6.29 -19.25
N GLU A 198 -15.79 5.67 -18.11
CA GLU A 198 -16.07 6.30 -16.82
C GLU A 198 -14.85 6.30 -15.87
N ILE A 199 -13.82 5.51 -16.21
CA ILE A 199 -12.65 5.27 -15.37
C ILE A 199 -11.52 6.26 -15.69
N CYS A 200 -10.93 6.82 -14.63
CA CYS A 200 -9.76 7.71 -14.73
C CYS A 200 -8.43 7.04 -14.32
N TRP A 201 -8.38 5.71 -14.20
CA TRP A 201 -7.14 4.96 -13.93
C TRP A 201 -6.80 4.07 -15.11
N THR A 202 -5.54 4.09 -15.54
CA THR A 202 -5.10 3.33 -16.73
C THR A 202 -4.67 1.90 -16.43
N ASN A 203 -4.54 1.54 -15.15
CA ASN A 203 -4.07 0.23 -14.71
C ASN A 203 -4.50 -0.08 -13.27
N SER A 204 -4.42 -1.36 -12.89
CA SER A 204 -4.88 -1.86 -11.59
C SER A 204 -4.07 -1.32 -10.40
N GLU A 205 -2.77 -1.07 -10.58
CA GLU A 205 -1.92 -0.51 -9.54
C GLU A 205 -2.29 0.93 -9.22
N SER A 206 -2.48 1.77 -10.24
CA SER A 206 -2.94 3.15 -10.07
C SER A 206 -4.28 3.22 -9.34
N PHE A 207 -5.24 2.35 -9.68
CA PHE A 207 -6.53 2.29 -8.99
C PHE A 207 -6.37 1.89 -7.51
N ALA A 208 -5.71 0.77 -7.24
CA ALA A 208 -5.53 0.26 -5.89
C ALA A 208 -4.74 1.24 -5.00
N ALA A 209 -3.66 1.82 -5.53
CA ALA A 209 -2.88 2.83 -4.83
C ALA A 209 -3.70 4.11 -4.58
N TRP A 210 -4.53 4.55 -5.54
CA TRP A 210 -5.45 5.67 -5.30
C TRP A 210 -6.43 5.37 -4.16
N CYS A 211 -7.04 4.18 -4.13
CA CYS A 211 -7.95 3.80 -3.04
C CYS A 211 -7.27 3.92 -1.68
N ARG A 212 -5.99 3.51 -1.58
CA ARG A 212 -5.23 3.53 -0.31
C ARG A 212 -4.69 4.90 0.08
N PHE A 213 -4.28 5.73 -0.87
CA PHE A 213 -3.52 6.96 -0.58
C PHE A 213 -4.26 8.25 -0.95
N GLY A 214 -5.34 8.18 -1.73
CA GLY A 214 -6.15 9.33 -2.16
C GLY A 214 -5.41 10.35 -3.04
N LYS A 215 -4.22 10.02 -3.54
CA LYS A 215 -3.36 10.93 -4.31
C LYS A 215 -3.85 11.08 -5.74
N ARG A 216 -4.09 12.33 -6.17
CA ARG A 216 -4.60 12.63 -7.52
C ARG A 216 -3.67 12.17 -8.63
N GLU A 217 -2.37 12.12 -8.35
CA GLU A 217 -1.30 11.72 -9.26
C GLU A 217 -1.47 10.27 -9.80
N PHE A 218 -2.27 9.45 -9.12
CA PHE A 218 -2.63 8.11 -9.62
C PHE A 218 -3.73 8.12 -10.69
N LYS A 219 -4.48 9.22 -10.83
CA LYS A 219 -5.50 9.38 -11.87
C LYS A 219 -4.87 9.93 -13.15
N ALA A 220 -5.32 9.45 -14.30
CA ALA A 220 -4.96 9.96 -15.61
C ALA A 220 -5.25 11.47 -15.68
N GLY A 221 -4.25 12.26 -16.05
CA GLY A 221 -4.34 13.72 -16.08
C GLY A 221 -4.49 14.40 -14.70
N GLY A 222 -4.32 13.66 -13.59
CA GLY A 222 -4.45 14.19 -12.25
C GLY A 222 -3.38 15.23 -11.87
N GLU A 223 -2.24 15.19 -12.55
CA GLU A 223 -1.10 16.10 -12.43
C GLU A 223 -1.22 17.22 -13.46
N LEU A 224 -2.00 18.25 -13.12
CA LEU A 224 -2.07 19.46 -13.94
C LEU A 224 -0.73 20.19 -13.90
N GLN A 225 -0.22 20.62 -15.05
CA GLN A 225 0.90 21.55 -15.10
C GLN A 225 0.51 22.83 -14.35
N ALA A 226 1.29 23.19 -13.33
CA ALA A 226 1.14 24.48 -12.67
C ALA A 226 1.16 25.58 -13.75
N ALA A 227 0.21 26.51 -13.66
CA ALA A 227 0.10 27.65 -14.55
C ALA A 227 1.48 28.32 -14.70
N ALA A 228 1.84 28.66 -15.94
CA ALA A 228 3.11 29.24 -16.35
C ALA A 228 3.59 30.31 -15.35
N GLY A 229 4.61 29.99 -14.54
CA GLY A 229 5.16 30.95 -13.58
C GLY A 229 6.12 30.40 -12.54
N THR A 230 6.04 29.12 -12.16
CA THR A 230 7.00 28.49 -11.24
C THR A 230 7.43 27.12 -11.76
N GLN A 231 8.57 27.09 -12.48
CA GLN A 231 9.16 25.90 -13.08
C GLN A 231 9.87 25.01 -12.04
N HIS A 232 9.15 24.49 -11.06
CA HIS A 232 9.52 23.17 -10.53
C HIS A 232 8.60 22.16 -11.23
N GLN A 233 8.91 21.87 -12.50
CA GLN A 233 8.34 20.70 -13.17
C GLN A 233 8.61 19.50 -12.26
N GLN A 234 7.55 18.87 -11.78
CA GLN A 234 7.65 17.77 -10.83
C GLN A 234 8.25 16.57 -11.58
N GLN A 235 9.55 16.35 -11.38
CA GLN A 235 10.27 15.28 -12.07
C GLN A 235 10.21 14.00 -11.25
N TYR A 236 9.84 12.92 -11.93
CA TYR A 236 9.84 11.57 -11.41
C TYR A 236 11.06 10.81 -11.93
N TYR A 237 11.64 9.98 -11.06
CA TYR A 237 12.79 9.15 -11.40
C TYR A 237 12.50 7.70 -11.05
N LEU A 238 12.64 6.79 -12.01
CA LEU A 238 12.61 5.35 -11.78
C LEU A 238 14.05 4.82 -11.76
N LYS A 239 14.46 4.25 -10.64
CA LYS A 239 15.70 3.50 -10.50
C LYS A 239 15.40 2.02 -10.67
N ILE A 240 16.00 1.39 -11.68
CA ILE A 240 15.93 -0.04 -11.97
C ILE A 240 17.22 -0.65 -11.42
N HIS A 241 17.11 -1.51 -10.40
CA HIS A 241 18.25 -2.15 -9.77
C HIS A 241 18.54 -3.47 -10.49
N LEU A 242 19.71 -3.54 -11.11
CA LEU A 242 20.22 -4.70 -11.84
C LEU A 242 21.17 -5.51 -10.93
N ALA A 243 21.74 -6.61 -11.46
CA ALA A 243 22.78 -7.33 -10.75
C ALA A 243 24.03 -6.44 -10.54
N GLU A 244 24.87 -6.80 -9.56
CA GLU A 244 26.21 -6.20 -9.34
C GLU A 244 26.19 -4.69 -8.99
N ASN A 245 25.17 -4.24 -8.25
CA ASN A 245 24.98 -2.83 -7.85
C ASN A 245 24.81 -1.84 -9.02
N LYS A 246 24.58 -2.32 -10.24
CA LYS A 246 24.28 -1.45 -11.38
C LYS A 246 22.85 -0.93 -11.26
N VAL A 247 22.69 0.39 -11.37
CA VAL A 247 21.38 1.05 -11.30
C VAL A 247 21.17 1.87 -12.57
N HIS A 248 20.11 1.56 -13.31
CA HIS A 248 19.68 2.37 -14.45
C HIS A 248 18.59 3.35 -14.00
N THR A 249 18.69 4.63 -14.37
CA THR A 249 17.75 5.67 -13.93
C THR A 249 17.06 6.32 -15.11
N VAL A 250 15.73 6.31 -15.12
CA VAL A 250 14.89 6.91 -16.17
C VAL A 250 14.07 8.07 -15.58
N ARG A 251 13.90 9.15 -16.36
CA ARG A 251 13.17 10.36 -15.96
C ARG A 251 11.78 10.40 -16.60
N PHE A 252 10.78 10.87 -15.84
CA PHE A 252 9.40 11.03 -16.29
C PHE A 252 8.83 12.37 -15.82
N HIS A 253 7.85 12.88 -16.57
CA HIS A 253 7.13 14.11 -16.25
C HIS A 253 5.84 13.86 -15.48
N SER A 254 5.43 12.60 -15.35
CA SER A 254 4.24 12.18 -14.63
C SER A 254 4.47 10.87 -13.88
N LEU A 255 3.74 10.67 -12.79
CA LEU A 255 3.70 9.40 -12.06
C LEU A 255 3.06 8.31 -12.93
N GLU A 256 2.10 8.67 -13.77
CA GLU A 256 1.43 7.76 -14.68
C GLU A 256 2.40 7.09 -15.66
N ASP A 257 3.26 7.87 -16.32
CA ASP A 257 4.24 7.34 -17.27
C ASP A 257 5.30 6.48 -16.56
N LEU A 258 5.70 6.88 -15.35
CA LEU A 258 6.61 6.08 -14.52
C LEU A 258 6.01 4.71 -14.18
N ILE A 259 4.75 4.68 -13.74
CA ILE A 259 4.06 3.41 -13.40
C ILE A 259 3.92 2.55 -14.65
N ARG A 260 3.55 3.15 -15.78
CA ARG A 260 3.42 2.45 -17.08
C ARG A 260 4.72 1.78 -17.48
N GLU A 261 5.84 2.48 -17.38
CA GLU A 261 7.15 1.92 -17.71
C GLU A 261 7.59 0.84 -16.73
N LYS A 262 7.40 1.06 -15.42
CA LYS A 262 7.69 0.03 -14.39
C LYS A 262 6.93 -1.28 -14.71
N ARG A 263 5.65 -1.19 -15.03
CA ARG A 263 4.81 -2.35 -15.36
C ARG A 263 5.25 -3.04 -16.66
N ARG A 264 5.68 -2.27 -17.67
CA ARG A 264 6.27 -2.81 -18.91
C ARG A 264 7.54 -3.62 -18.63
N ILE A 265 8.39 -3.12 -17.73
CA ILE A 265 9.63 -3.79 -17.33
C ILE A 265 9.34 -5.04 -16.51
N ASP A 266 8.42 -4.98 -15.54
CA ASP A 266 7.96 -6.15 -14.76
C ASP A 266 7.43 -7.26 -15.69
N ALA A 267 6.63 -6.90 -16.70
CA ALA A 267 6.09 -7.86 -17.68
C ALA A 267 7.17 -8.49 -18.59
N SER A 268 8.27 -7.78 -18.84
CA SER A 268 9.33 -8.25 -19.75
C SER A 268 10.22 -9.33 -19.12
N GLY A 269 10.21 -9.46 -17.80
CA GLY A 269 11.05 -10.38 -17.05
C GLY A 269 12.50 -9.90 -16.90
N LYS A 270 13.08 -10.13 -15.71
CA LYS A 270 14.39 -9.59 -15.30
C LYS A 270 15.53 -9.86 -16.29
N LEU A 271 15.61 -11.06 -16.84
CA LEU A 271 16.70 -11.43 -17.75
C LEU A 271 16.66 -10.65 -19.07
N ARG A 272 15.47 -10.39 -19.60
CA ARG A 272 15.29 -9.59 -20.81
C ARG A 272 15.63 -8.13 -20.55
N VAL A 273 15.20 -7.60 -19.40
CA VAL A 273 15.52 -6.23 -18.96
C VAL A 273 17.03 -6.01 -18.88
N ILE A 274 17.77 -6.94 -18.29
CA ILE A 274 19.24 -6.85 -18.21
C ILE A 274 19.86 -6.79 -19.61
N LYS A 275 19.39 -7.62 -20.54
CA LYS A 275 19.89 -7.64 -21.93
C LYS A 275 19.58 -6.34 -22.68
N ASP A 276 18.33 -5.87 -22.58
CA ASP A 276 17.88 -4.67 -23.30
C ASP A 276 18.66 -3.42 -22.81
N LEU A 277 18.86 -3.28 -21.50
CA LEU A 277 19.59 -2.14 -20.93
C LEU A 277 21.10 -2.19 -21.21
N ALA A 278 21.69 -3.39 -21.28
CA ALA A 278 23.10 -3.52 -21.67
C ALA A 278 23.37 -3.07 -23.12
N ILE A 279 22.39 -3.21 -24.02
CA ILE A 279 22.50 -2.76 -25.42
C ILE A 279 22.39 -1.23 -25.52
N VAL A 280 21.59 -0.59 -24.68
CA VAL A 280 21.43 0.87 -24.65
C VAL A 280 22.71 1.54 -24.17
N ASP A 281 23.32 1.04 -23.10
CA ASP A 281 24.57 1.59 -22.55
C ASP A 281 25.79 1.40 -23.48
N GLY A 282 25.72 0.50 -24.47
CA GLY A 282 26.79 0.24 -25.44
C GLY A 282 26.69 1.06 -26.73
N LYS A 283 25.70 1.96 -26.84
CA LYS A 283 25.47 2.81 -28.02
C LYS A 283 25.76 4.30 -27.76
N GLU A 284 26.32 4.65 -26.62
CA GLU A 284 26.85 5.99 -26.31
C GLU A 284 28.35 6.08 -26.60
#